data_AF-A0A1X6XNU1-F1
#
_entry.id   AF-A0A1X6XNU1-F1
#
_cell.length_a   1.000
_cell.length_b   1.000
_cell.length_c   1.000
_cell.angle_alpha   90.00
_cell.angle_beta   90.00
_cell.angle_gamma   90.00
#
_symmetry.space_group_name_H-M   'P 1'
#
loop_
_entity.id
_entity.type
_entity.pdbx_description
1 polymer ?
#
loop_
_entity_poly.entity_id
_entity_poly.type
_entity_poly.pdbx_seq_one_letter_code
_entity_poly.pdbx_strand_id
1 'polypeptide(L)'
;MLHRWFGRDVGDRAQLTADDILRPEFERMGALVMGRDSYEHAQASWGPRPPFEVPLFVVTHRPRADDVREGSTFHFVESFEEAWALARYEADDRAVGLHGGGAIRQGLRGGHLDELQLHLVPVLLGRGRRLFDDVVEAPVGLEILRVAEGPGVTHVKYRVRPGG
;
A
#
# COMPACT_ATOMS: atom_id res chain seq x y z
N MET A 1 -16.20 -12.45 -17.70
CA MET A 1 -17.50 -11.89 -18.16
C MET A 1 -17.93 -10.78 -17.19
N LEU A 2 -17.93 -9.52 -17.67
CA LEU A 2 -18.06 -8.30 -16.85
C LEU A 2 -19.46 -8.05 -16.24
N HIS A 3 -20.43 -8.93 -16.49
CA HIS A 3 -21.84 -8.71 -16.16
C HIS A 3 -22.44 -9.74 -15.18
N ARG A 4 -21.64 -10.63 -14.59
CA ARG A 4 -22.12 -11.69 -13.68
C ARG A 4 -22.58 -11.15 -12.29
N TRP A 5 -22.39 -9.87 -12.02
CA TRP A 5 -22.62 -9.25 -10.71
C TRP A 5 -24.04 -8.70 -10.50
N PHE A 6 -24.83 -8.52 -11.56
CA PHE A 6 -26.18 -7.93 -11.50
C PHE A 6 -27.20 -8.72 -10.64
N GLY A 7 -26.90 -9.96 -10.24
CA GLY A 7 -27.82 -10.84 -9.52
C GLY A 7 -27.50 -11.07 -8.05
N ARG A 8 -26.66 -10.25 -7.39
CA ARG A 8 -26.35 -10.42 -5.96
C ARG A 8 -26.90 -9.26 -5.14
N ASP A 9 -27.80 -9.56 -4.21
CA ASP A 9 -28.29 -8.62 -3.21
C ASP A 9 -27.15 -8.08 -2.35
N VAL A 10 -27.11 -6.76 -2.21
CA VAL A 10 -26.24 -6.01 -1.29
C VAL A 10 -27.02 -5.79 0.00
N GLY A 11 -27.38 -6.89 0.66
CA GLY A 11 -28.03 -6.85 1.97
C GLY A 11 -27.08 -6.32 3.06
N ASP A 12 -27.68 -5.79 4.12
CA ASP A 12 -27.08 -5.23 5.35
C ASP A 12 -25.78 -5.94 5.76
N ARG A 13 -24.64 -5.27 5.59
CA ARG A 13 -23.32 -5.78 6.02
C ARG A 13 -22.87 -4.99 7.23
N ALA A 14 -22.39 -5.70 8.26
CA ALA A 14 -21.71 -5.04 9.37
C ALA A 14 -20.54 -4.19 8.85
N GLN A 15 -20.51 -2.93 9.24
CA GLN A 15 -19.42 -2.02 8.88
C GLN A 15 -18.19 -2.31 9.74
N LEU A 16 -17.03 -2.38 9.10
CA LEU A 16 -15.73 -2.50 9.76
C LEU A 16 -15.07 -1.13 9.86
N THR A 17 -14.38 -0.88 10.96
CA THR A 17 -13.61 0.36 11.16
C THR A 17 -12.31 0.31 10.35
N ALA A 18 -11.66 1.45 10.16
CA ALA A 18 -10.33 1.49 9.54
C ALA A 18 -9.31 0.66 10.33
N ASP A 19 -9.45 0.61 11.65
CA ASP A 19 -8.59 -0.14 12.56
C ASP A 19 -8.77 -1.66 12.37
N ASP A 20 -10.02 -2.14 12.26
CA ASP A 20 -10.33 -3.55 11.94
C ASP A 20 -9.69 -4.00 10.62
N ILE A 21 -9.54 -3.07 9.67
CA ILE A 21 -8.97 -3.34 8.35
C ILE A 21 -7.45 -3.23 8.33
N LEU A 22 -6.87 -2.23 8.99
CA LEU A 22 -5.47 -1.86 8.82
C LEU A 22 -4.56 -2.45 9.89
N ARG A 23 -5.02 -2.61 11.13
CA ARG A 23 -4.18 -3.13 12.22
C ARG A 23 -3.58 -4.51 11.91
N PRO A 24 -4.35 -5.51 11.42
CA PRO A 24 -3.77 -6.81 11.08
C PRO A 24 -2.72 -6.72 9.96
N GLU A 25 -2.88 -5.75 9.05
CA GLU A 25 -1.92 -5.54 7.97
C GLU A 25 -0.62 -4.90 8.48
N PHE A 26 -0.70 -4.05 9.51
CA PHE A 26 0.45 -3.43 10.16
C PHE A 26 1.19 -4.44 11.05
N GLU A 27 0.47 -5.25 11.82
CA GLU A 27 1.06 -6.25 12.72
C GLU A 27 1.87 -7.32 12.00
N ARG A 28 1.47 -7.69 10.77
CA ARG A 28 2.21 -8.69 9.97
C ARG A 28 3.40 -8.10 9.19
N MET A 29 3.54 -6.77 9.17
CA MET A 29 4.56 -6.08 8.38
C MET A 29 5.89 -6.07 9.13
N GLY A 30 6.98 -6.30 8.41
CA GLY A 30 8.34 -6.23 8.95
C GLY A 30 9.15 -5.04 8.48
N ALA A 31 8.82 -4.47 7.33
CA ALA A 31 9.44 -3.27 6.78
C ALA A 31 8.48 -2.59 5.80
N LEU A 32 8.73 -1.31 5.50
CA LEU A 32 7.89 -0.54 4.58
C LEU A 32 8.72 0.26 3.57
N VAL A 33 8.38 0.18 2.29
CA VAL A 33 8.97 1.02 1.23
C VAL A 33 7.98 2.12 0.83
N MET A 34 8.46 3.35 0.70
CA MET A 34 7.65 4.47 0.23
C MET A 34 8.42 5.47 -0.61
N GLY A 35 7.69 6.33 -1.33
CA GLY A 35 8.29 7.47 -2.03
C GLY A 35 8.39 8.72 -1.16
N ARG A 36 9.24 9.66 -1.55
CA ARG A 36 9.42 10.96 -0.88
C ARG A 36 8.13 11.72 -0.59
N ASP A 37 7.21 11.84 -1.54
CA ASP A 37 5.95 12.55 -1.32
C ASP A 37 5.11 11.93 -0.19
N SER A 38 5.18 10.61 -0.03
CA SER A 38 4.49 9.90 1.04
C SER A 38 5.17 10.14 2.39
N TYR A 39 6.51 10.18 2.40
CA TYR A 39 7.28 10.57 3.58
C TYR A 39 6.95 12.01 4.00
N GLU A 40 6.94 12.98 3.09
CA GLU A 40 6.64 14.38 3.41
C GLU A 40 5.22 14.54 3.98
N HIS A 41 4.25 13.79 3.46
CA HIS A 41 2.90 13.74 4.03
C HIS A 41 2.88 13.09 5.42
N ALA A 42 3.63 11.99 5.61
CA ALA A 42 3.80 11.32 6.88
C ALA A 42 4.42 12.24 7.94
N GLN A 43 5.41 13.06 7.58
CA GLN A 43 6.02 14.02 8.49
C GLN A 43 4.98 14.99 9.07
N ALA A 44 4.03 15.44 8.24
CA ALA A 44 2.98 16.34 8.66
C ALA A 44 1.88 15.67 9.50
N SER A 45 1.73 14.35 9.40
CA SER A 45 0.50 13.65 9.84
C SER A 45 0.70 12.63 10.96
N TRP A 46 1.88 12.01 11.09
CA TRP A 46 2.07 10.87 12.00
C TRP A 46 2.70 11.24 13.35
N GLY A 47 3.05 12.51 13.58
CA GLY A 47 3.66 12.93 14.83
C GLY A 47 4.99 12.19 15.12
N PRO A 48 5.38 12.06 16.41
CA PRO A 48 6.67 11.47 16.80
C PRO A 48 6.71 9.94 16.70
N ARG A 49 5.55 9.26 16.68
CA ARG A 49 5.44 7.80 16.67
C ARG A 49 4.62 7.33 15.46
N PRO A 50 5.27 6.86 14.37
CA PRO A 50 4.60 6.31 13.20
C PRO A 50 3.72 5.09 13.55
N PRO A 51 2.67 4.81 12.76
CA PRO A 51 1.70 3.75 13.07
C PRO A 51 2.19 2.32 12.84
N PHE A 52 3.37 2.13 12.22
CA PHE A 52 3.82 0.79 11.78
C PHE A 52 4.91 0.19 12.67
N GLU A 53 5.68 1.00 13.40
CA GLU A 53 6.79 0.55 14.28
C GLU A 53 7.77 -0.44 13.64
N VAL A 54 8.09 -0.21 12.36
CA VAL A 54 9.06 -0.98 11.55
C VAL A 54 10.08 -0.06 10.89
N PRO A 55 11.20 -0.57 10.34
CA PRO A 55 12.06 0.18 9.43
C PRO A 55 11.32 0.64 8.17
N LEU A 56 11.56 1.89 7.74
CA LEU A 56 10.98 2.47 6.54
C LEU A 56 12.07 2.87 5.55
N PHE A 57 11.88 2.56 4.27
CA PHE A 57 12.82 2.87 3.18
C PHE A 57 12.17 3.87 2.22
N VAL A 58 12.69 5.09 2.22
CA VAL A 58 12.19 6.22 1.43
C VAL A 58 13.00 6.34 0.14
N VAL A 59 12.39 5.96 -0.98
CA VAL A 59 12.99 6.08 -2.32
C VAL A 59 13.07 7.54 -2.73
N THR A 60 14.29 8.06 -2.88
CA THR A 60 14.54 9.45 -3.27
C THR A 60 15.95 9.68 -3.81
N HIS A 61 16.06 10.49 -4.87
CA HIS A 61 17.35 10.99 -5.39
C HIS A 61 17.93 12.17 -4.58
N ARG A 62 17.35 12.50 -3.42
CA ARG A 62 17.80 13.60 -2.57
C ARG A 62 18.44 13.02 -1.32
N PRO A 63 19.78 12.97 -1.23
CA PRO A 63 20.47 12.46 -0.06
C PRO A 63 20.01 13.16 1.21
N ARG A 64 19.82 12.38 2.27
CA ARG A 64 19.41 12.86 3.59
C ARG A 64 19.85 11.85 4.64
N ALA A 65 20.23 12.33 5.81
CA ALA A 65 20.44 11.47 6.98
C ALA A 65 19.12 10.83 7.43
N ASP A 66 19.21 9.66 8.04
CA ASP A 66 18.06 8.92 8.56
C ASP A 66 17.22 9.78 9.53
N ASP A 67 15.90 9.63 9.44
CA ASP A 67 14.94 10.24 10.37
C ASP A 67 14.53 9.19 11.41
N VAL A 68 15.12 9.28 12.60
CA VAL A 68 14.86 8.35 13.71
C VAL A 68 13.66 8.85 14.52
N ARG A 69 12.67 7.97 14.70
CA ARG A 69 11.43 8.23 15.43
C ARG A 69 11.18 7.14 16.47
N GLU A 70 10.17 7.36 17.31
CA GLU A 70 9.77 6.33 18.27
C GLU A 70 9.29 5.08 17.53
N GLY A 71 10.00 3.96 17.72
CA GLY A 71 9.66 2.66 17.12
C GLY A 71 10.02 2.49 15.63
N SER A 72 10.52 3.52 14.95
CA SER A 72 10.76 3.48 13.50
C SER A 72 11.93 4.35 13.07
N THR A 73 12.71 3.89 12.10
CA THR A 73 13.72 4.69 11.41
C THR A 73 13.38 4.78 9.93
N PHE A 74 13.41 5.99 9.38
CA PHE A 74 13.29 6.22 7.94
C PHE A 74 14.68 6.33 7.31
N HIS A 75 15.03 5.36 6.49
CA HIS A 75 16.25 5.30 5.70
C HIS A 75 16.00 5.90 4.31
N PHE A 76 16.87 6.78 3.85
CA PHE A 76 16.75 7.40 2.52
C PHE A 76 17.65 6.69 1.51
N VAL A 77 17.05 6.14 0.47
CA VAL A 77 17.70 5.24 -0.50
C VAL A 77 17.43 5.71 -1.93
N GLU A 78 18.38 5.49 -2.84
CA GLU A 78 18.35 6.14 -4.15
C GLU A 78 17.40 5.46 -5.15
N SER A 79 17.25 4.14 -5.05
CA SER A 79 16.45 3.35 -5.98
C SER A 79 15.41 2.48 -5.27
N PHE A 80 14.39 2.06 -6.02
CA PHE A 80 13.36 1.16 -5.49
C PHE A 80 13.91 -0.25 -5.28
N GLU A 81 14.77 -0.72 -6.15
CA GLU A 81 15.39 -2.05 -6.11
C GLU A 81 16.26 -2.20 -4.86
N GLU A 82 17.04 -1.17 -4.53
CA GLU A 82 17.80 -1.10 -3.27
C GLU A 82 16.86 -1.07 -2.06
N ALA A 83 15.85 -0.18 -2.08
CA ALA A 83 14.86 -0.09 -1.01
C ALA A 83 14.15 -1.43 -0.76
N TRP A 84 13.80 -2.12 -1.85
CA TRP A 84 13.13 -3.40 -1.81
C TRP A 84 14.03 -4.50 -1.26
N ALA A 85 15.30 -4.55 -1.67
CA ALA A 85 16.26 -5.51 -1.16
C ALA A 85 16.48 -5.33 0.35
N LEU A 86 16.68 -4.09 0.81
CA LEU A 86 16.85 -3.77 2.23
C LEU A 86 15.58 -4.07 3.03
N ALA A 87 14.41 -3.67 2.51
CA ALA A 87 13.15 -3.95 3.18
C ALA A 87 12.87 -5.45 3.32
N ARG A 88 13.20 -6.25 2.31
CA ARG A 88 13.09 -7.72 2.40
C ARG A 88 14.05 -8.30 3.42
N TYR A 89 15.27 -7.78 3.50
CA TYR A 89 16.25 -8.22 4.48
C TYR A 89 15.78 -7.93 5.92
N GLU A 90 15.31 -6.71 6.18
CA GLU A 90 14.82 -6.30 7.51
C GLU A 90 13.48 -6.95 7.89
N ALA A 91 12.64 -7.25 6.90
CA ALA A 91 11.35 -7.89 7.14
C ALA A 91 11.49 -9.35 7.53
N ASP A 92 12.58 -10.02 7.15
CA ASP A 92 12.78 -11.46 7.34
C ASP A 92 11.61 -12.26 6.72
N ASP A 93 10.92 -13.10 7.49
CA ASP A 93 9.73 -13.85 7.04
C ASP A 93 8.42 -13.02 7.06
N ARG A 94 8.47 -11.75 7.49
CA ARG A 94 7.29 -10.87 7.58
C ARG A 94 7.00 -10.15 6.26
N ALA A 95 5.82 -9.55 6.16
CA ALA A 95 5.41 -8.85 4.94
C ALA A 95 6.19 -7.53 4.75
N VAL A 96 6.50 -7.17 3.50
CA VAL A 96 6.98 -5.83 3.15
C VAL A 96 5.81 -4.99 2.64
N GLY A 97 5.55 -3.85 3.28
CA GLY A 97 4.53 -2.90 2.84
C GLY A 97 5.04 -1.97 1.75
N LEU A 98 4.20 -1.69 0.74
CA LEU A 98 4.45 -0.62 -0.25
C LEU A 98 3.45 0.51 -0.03
N HIS A 99 3.94 1.68 0.39
CA HIS A 99 3.10 2.83 0.69
C HIS A 99 3.33 3.99 -0.28
N GLY A 100 2.23 4.50 -0.82
CA GLY A 100 2.23 5.59 -1.79
C GLY A 100 2.30 5.12 -3.24
N GLY A 101 1.74 5.93 -4.13
CA GLY A 101 1.57 5.55 -5.54
C GLY A 101 2.87 5.17 -6.24
N GLY A 102 3.97 5.89 -5.98
CA GLY A 102 5.26 5.58 -6.61
C GLY A 102 5.80 4.19 -6.25
N ALA A 103 5.75 3.80 -4.98
CA ALA A 103 6.22 2.49 -4.52
C ALA A 103 5.31 1.36 -5.02
N ILE A 104 3.98 1.55 -4.94
CA ILE A 104 2.99 0.58 -5.44
C ILE A 104 3.18 0.32 -6.93
N ARG A 105 3.36 1.36 -7.75
CA ARG A 105 3.57 1.22 -9.20
C ARG A 105 4.87 0.50 -9.53
N GLN A 106 5.95 0.79 -8.82
CA GLN A 106 7.24 0.12 -9.03
C GLN A 106 7.17 -1.35 -8.60
N GLY A 107 6.53 -1.65 -7.47
CA GLY A 107 6.28 -3.03 -7.05
C GLY A 107 5.42 -3.81 -8.04
N LEU A 108 4.40 -3.18 -8.63
CA LEU A 108 3.60 -3.80 -9.71
C LEU A 108 4.44 -4.08 -10.96
N ARG A 109 5.26 -3.12 -11.43
CA ARG A 109 6.13 -3.31 -12.61
C ARG A 109 7.19 -4.37 -12.39
N GLY A 110 7.76 -4.44 -11.19
CA GLY A 110 8.76 -5.43 -10.81
C GLY A 110 8.20 -6.81 -10.43
N GLY A 111 6.87 -7.00 -10.46
CA GLY A 111 6.24 -8.26 -10.06
C GLY A 111 6.40 -8.60 -8.58
N HIS A 112 6.57 -7.59 -7.73
CA HIS A 112 6.80 -7.72 -6.28
C HIS A 112 5.52 -7.62 -5.44
N LEU A 113 4.39 -7.26 -6.05
CA LEU A 113 3.14 -7.06 -5.33
C LEU A 113 2.29 -8.34 -5.34
N ASP A 114 2.15 -8.98 -4.17
CA ASP A 114 1.30 -10.17 -4.00
C ASP A 114 -0.15 -9.85 -3.62
N GLU A 115 -0.33 -8.81 -2.79
CA GLU A 115 -1.63 -8.38 -2.28
C GLU A 115 -1.80 -6.87 -2.47
N LEU A 116 -3.01 -6.46 -2.83
CA LEU A 116 -3.37 -5.06 -3.04
C LEU A 116 -4.61 -4.71 -2.19
N GLN A 117 -4.42 -3.86 -1.19
CA GLN A 117 -5.49 -3.30 -0.36
C GLN A 117 -5.87 -1.90 -0.89
N LEU A 118 -7.09 -1.76 -1.39
CA LEU A 118 -7.65 -0.49 -1.86
C LEU A 118 -8.78 0.00 -0.96
N HIS A 119 -8.86 1.32 -0.81
CA HIS A 119 -9.89 2.02 -0.06
C HIS A 119 -10.62 2.98 -0.99
N LEU A 120 -11.84 2.65 -1.36
CA LEU A 120 -12.66 3.40 -2.30
C LEU A 120 -13.57 4.35 -1.53
N VAL A 121 -13.29 5.64 -1.64
CA VAL A 121 -14.12 6.71 -1.08
C VAL A 121 -15.08 7.20 -2.17
N PRO A 122 -16.38 7.43 -1.88
CA PRO A 122 -17.39 7.81 -2.87
C PRO A 122 -17.28 9.29 -3.29
N VAL A 123 -16.12 9.68 -3.83
CA VAL A 123 -15.82 11.04 -4.30
C VAL A 123 -15.21 10.99 -5.70
N LEU A 124 -15.75 11.81 -6.60
CA LEU A 124 -15.18 12.03 -7.93
C LEU A 124 -14.25 13.25 -7.91
N LEU A 125 -12.94 13.02 -7.87
CA LEU A 125 -11.95 14.09 -7.78
C LEU A 125 -11.78 14.89 -9.09
N GLY A 126 -12.18 14.32 -10.23
CA GLY A 126 -12.03 14.92 -11.57
C GLY A 126 -10.60 14.93 -12.10
N ARG A 127 -9.63 15.39 -11.30
CA ARG A 127 -8.20 15.46 -11.63
C ARG A 127 -7.32 15.09 -10.43
N GLY A 128 -6.08 14.67 -10.70
CA GLY A 128 -5.11 14.34 -9.66
C GLY A 128 -4.12 13.26 -10.08
N ARG A 129 -3.42 12.69 -9.09
CA ARG A 129 -2.47 11.58 -9.30
C ARG A 129 -3.22 10.26 -9.39
N ARG A 130 -3.24 9.64 -10.56
CA ARG A 130 -3.90 8.34 -10.82
C ARG A 130 -3.04 7.19 -10.29
N LEU A 131 -3.55 6.31 -9.42
CA LEU A 131 -2.74 5.21 -8.88
C LEU A 131 -2.19 4.27 -9.98
N PHE A 132 -3.00 3.94 -10.98
CA PHE A 132 -2.70 2.95 -12.02
C PHE A 132 -2.41 3.54 -13.41
N ASP A 133 -1.70 4.67 -13.47
CA ASP A 133 -1.27 5.28 -14.74
C ASP A 133 0.01 4.65 -15.27
N ASP A 134 -0.02 4.14 -16.52
CA ASP A 134 1.12 3.53 -17.22
C ASP A 134 1.89 2.47 -16.40
N VAL A 135 1.19 1.70 -15.57
CA VAL A 135 1.81 0.77 -14.61
C VAL A 135 2.01 -0.62 -15.17
N VAL A 136 1.12 -1.06 -16.06
CA VAL A 136 1.10 -2.43 -16.56
C VAL A 136 1.04 -2.41 -18.08
N GLU A 137 1.93 -3.14 -18.73
CA GLU A 137 1.96 -3.29 -20.20
C GLU A 137 0.93 -4.32 -20.69
N ALA A 138 0.47 -5.19 -19.79
CA ALA A 138 -0.56 -6.19 -20.02
C ALA A 138 -1.54 -6.26 -18.83
N PRO A 139 -2.77 -6.79 -19.03
CA PRO A 139 -3.72 -6.94 -17.93
C PRO A 139 -3.16 -7.79 -16.78
N VAL A 140 -3.23 -7.26 -15.56
CA VAL A 140 -2.89 -8.00 -14.33
C VAL A 140 -4.16 -8.60 -13.74
N GLY A 141 -4.16 -9.90 -13.48
CA GLY A 141 -5.29 -10.58 -12.87
C GLY A 141 -5.41 -10.22 -11.39
N LEU A 142 -6.62 -9.91 -10.92
CA LEU A 142 -6.90 -9.67 -9.51
C LEU A 142 -7.97 -10.63 -9.01
N GLU A 143 -7.67 -11.37 -7.95
CA GLU A 143 -8.63 -12.19 -7.22
C GLU A 143 -9.10 -11.42 -5.98
N ILE A 144 -10.42 -11.29 -5.81
CA ILE A 144 -10.99 -10.64 -4.62
C ILE A 144 -10.79 -11.57 -3.42
N LEU A 145 -10.03 -11.10 -2.42
CA LEU A 145 -9.88 -11.77 -1.13
C LEU A 145 -10.91 -11.29 -0.12
N ARG A 146 -11.21 -9.98 -0.14
CA ARG A 146 -12.16 -9.36 0.80
C ARG A 146 -12.81 -8.13 0.21
N VAL A 147 -14.09 -7.96 0.49
CA VAL A 147 -14.83 -6.71 0.35
C VAL A 147 -15.47 -6.41 1.69
N ALA A 148 -15.17 -5.26 2.27
CA ALA A 148 -15.77 -4.80 3.52
C ALA A 148 -16.27 -3.37 3.37
N GLU A 149 -17.44 -3.10 3.93
CA GLU A 149 -17.96 -1.75 4.07
C GLU A 149 -17.38 -1.11 5.34
N GLY A 150 -17.02 0.16 5.26
CA GLY A 150 -16.74 1.01 6.42
C GLY A 150 -17.49 2.33 6.28
N PRO A 151 -17.53 3.16 7.33
CA PRO A 151 -18.24 4.44 7.30
C PRO A 151 -17.71 5.36 6.17
N GLY A 152 -18.46 5.48 5.07
CA GLY A 152 -18.08 6.30 3.92
C GLY A 152 -16.95 5.75 3.05
N VAL A 153 -16.60 4.47 3.17
CA VAL A 153 -15.50 3.84 2.41
C VAL A 153 -15.77 2.37 2.13
N THR A 154 -15.38 1.89 0.95
CA THR A 154 -15.36 0.45 0.65
C THR A 154 -13.92 -0.04 0.64
N HIS A 155 -13.60 -1.01 1.50
CA HIS A 155 -12.30 -1.65 1.58
C HIS A 155 -12.31 -2.90 0.69
N VAL A 156 -11.39 -2.97 -0.27
CA VAL A 156 -11.25 -4.15 -1.13
C VAL A 156 -9.82 -4.66 -1.04
N LYS A 157 -9.66 -5.96 -0.76
CA LYS A 157 -8.36 -6.64 -0.77
C LYS A 157 -8.33 -7.60 -1.94
N TYR A 158 -7.26 -7.55 -2.71
CA TYR A 158 -7.01 -8.45 -3.83
C TYR A 158 -5.73 -9.25 -3.63
N ARG A 159 -5.69 -10.46 -4.18
CA ARG A 159 -4.46 -11.15 -4.55
C ARG A 159 -4.13 -10.82 -5.99
N VAL A 160 -2.89 -10.44 -6.23
CA VAL A 160 -2.36 -10.21 -7.56
C VAL A 160 -2.00 -11.57 -8.17
N ARG A 161 -2.48 -11.83 -9.38
CA ARG A 161 -2.14 -13.02 -10.16
C ARG A 161 -1.11 -12.60 -11.21
N PRO A 162 0.07 -13.24 -11.27
CA PRO A 162 1.00 -13.04 -12.38
C PRO A 162 0.26 -13.22 -13.70
N GLY A 163 0.56 -12.36 -14.68
CA GLY A 163 0.07 -12.57 -16.04
C GLY A 163 0.51 -13.95 -16.53
N GLY A 164 -0.45 -14.76 -16.98
CA GLY A 164 -0.19 -16.05 -17.61
C GLY A 164 0.31 -15.92 -19.03
#